data_AF-A0A933XQF1-F1
#
_entry.id   AF-A0A933XQF1-F1
#
_cell.length_a   1.000
_cell.length_b   1.000
_cell.length_c   1.000
_cell.angle_alpha   90.00
_cell.angle_beta   90.00
_cell.angle_gamma   90.00
#
_symmetry.space_group_name_H-M   'P 1'
#
loop_
_entity.id
_entity.type
_entity.pdbx_description
1 polymer ?
#
loop_
_entity_poly.entity_id
_entity_poly.type
_entity_poly.pdbx_seq_one_letter_code
_entity_poly.pdbx_strand_id
1 'polypeptide(L)'
;MIISILVDNPNSWVVPYAERLHAELLNDNHNVHFCKNASEIVVGDCAFFLSCEKIIKPEILQRNKHNLVVHESWLPEGKGWSPLTWQILEWKNAIPVTLFEALEMVDAGDIYYQDQIIFSGHELIEEMRAKQVEKTTKLIKKFISNYPNNVGKKQQGYGSFYRRRGLKDSELDPDKTIAEQFNLLRIVDNERYPAFFNLNGYKYILKIYKDNNDTHGEEVLKGDLFHPDNFSLSEIKYKEIKTPYVDLQSILDNYFDQYKIIKILRPERAEINSENFQIIIEREGREEGYLLRKHKILKNREQINFYSELLVDLLNNGAEVSQIIKNKDGRLSAEASGDFYTLFNFIEAYYFFPTEDALKSVTQNIAKMHDCFNKIADKYFAAIERTSKDSAVYFNIIKDYSVSDFENIEKIILEKKKRDSIDDLFLAKVDIFKKTIAEIKKYQEKIEQLPKQIIHSDLHPHNILMRNNKVEAILDFDAVRISEHARDAAFAIYRFGRQFLINKSEEEAKSLAPKLKDIFINSYLKVKKLTAEEIELMPVLLKDEFIRKLLFVLWGIYLENNLAWSKDLPKFIAAFEEIDYFWPNS
;
A
#
# COMPACT_ATOMS: atom_id res chain seq x y z
N MET A 1 13.43 35.42 14.43
CA MET A 1 14.54 35.66 13.48
C MET A 1 13.98 36.24 12.19
N ILE A 2 14.76 37.06 11.49
CA ILE A 2 14.47 37.48 10.11
C ILE A 2 15.23 36.54 9.18
N ILE A 3 14.50 35.80 8.35
CA ILE A 3 15.02 34.73 7.51
C ILE A 3 14.67 35.01 6.05
N SER A 4 15.65 34.91 5.15
CA SER A 4 15.42 34.87 3.71
C SER A 4 15.59 33.45 3.18
N ILE A 5 14.71 32.98 2.30
CA ILE A 5 14.89 31.72 1.54
C ILE A 5 14.99 32.11 0.07
N LEU A 6 16.15 31.90 -0.56
CA LEU A 6 16.37 32.17 -1.98
C LEU A 6 16.26 30.89 -2.81
N VAL A 7 15.41 30.94 -3.83
CA VAL A 7 15.40 29.99 -4.96
C VAL A 7 15.46 30.78 -6.26
N ASP A 8 16.62 30.84 -6.92
CA ASP A 8 16.84 31.71 -8.09
C ASP A 8 16.47 31.07 -9.45
N ASN A 9 16.10 29.78 -9.43
CA ASN A 9 15.55 29.07 -10.58
C ASN A 9 14.07 28.72 -10.32
N PRO A 10 13.11 29.46 -10.93
CA PRO A 10 11.68 29.24 -10.71
C PRO A 10 11.18 27.90 -11.27
N ASN A 11 11.95 27.27 -12.15
CA ASN A 11 11.64 25.94 -12.70
C ASN A 11 12.31 24.82 -11.89
N SER A 12 13.03 25.11 -10.81
CA SER A 12 13.66 24.07 -9.99
C SER A 12 12.64 23.14 -9.35
N TRP A 13 12.98 21.87 -9.23
CA TRP A 13 12.17 20.87 -8.53
C TRP A 13 12.03 21.20 -7.03
N VAL A 14 12.91 22.04 -6.47
CA VAL A 14 12.91 22.40 -5.04
C VAL A 14 11.80 23.39 -4.67
N VAL A 15 11.23 24.13 -5.64
CA VAL A 15 10.33 25.27 -5.38
C VAL A 15 9.17 24.90 -4.45
N PRO A 16 8.40 23.81 -4.68
CA PRO A 16 7.28 23.46 -3.79
C PRO A 16 7.73 23.12 -2.36
N TYR A 17 8.94 22.59 -2.21
CA TYR A 17 9.50 22.25 -0.90
C TYR A 17 10.01 23.49 -0.16
N ALA A 18 10.60 24.44 -0.89
CA ALA A 18 11.04 25.71 -0.32
C ALA A 18 9.83 26.56 0.13
N GLU A 19 8.72 26.53 -0.62
CA GLU A 19 7.45 27.15 -0.21
C GLU A 19 6.86 26.50 1.05
N ARG A 20 6.96 25.17 1.18
CA ARG A 20 6.55 24.47 2.40
C ARG A 20 7.40 24.88 3.61
N LEU A 21 8.73 24.90 3.45
CA LEU A 21 9.64 25.34 4.50
C LEU A 21 9.36 26.79 4.91
N HIS A 22 9.05 27.67 3.96
CA HIS A 22 8.63 29.04 4.23
C HIS A 22 7.39 29.10 5.13
N ALA A 23 6.34 28.34 4.78
CA ALA A 23 5.12 28.28 5.59
C ALA A 23 5.36 27.68 6.99
N GLU A 24 6.18 26.63 7.11
CA GLU A 24 6.54 26.03 8.39
C GLU A 24 7.26 27.02 9.31
N LEU A 25 8.25 27.74 8.77
CA LEU A 25 9.01 28.71 9.57
C LEU A 25 8.17 29.94 9.96
N LEU A 26 7.17 30.33 9.15
CA LEU A 26 6.20 31.34 9.55
C LEU A 26 5.35 30.87 10.73
N ASN A 27 4.91 29.60 10.73
CA ASN A 27 4.15 29.01 11.84
C ASN A 27 4.98 28.91 13.13
N ASP A 28 6.29 28.73 13.00
CA ASP A 28 7.25 28.77 14.11
C ASP A 28 7.55 30.21 14.59
N ASN A 29 6.74 31.20 14.19
CA ASN A 29 6.85 32.63 14.54
C ASN A 29 8.16 33.30 14.09
N HIS A 30 8.78 32.83 13.00
CA HIS A 30 9.86 33.57 12.34
C HIS A 30 9.30 34.58 11.33
N ASN A 31 10.05 35.65 11.05
CA ASN A 31 9.75 36.55 9.94
C ASN A 31 10.50 36.04 8.70
N VAL A 32 9.77 35.45 7.74
CA VAL A 32 10.38 34.70 6.63
C VAL A 32 10.04 35.33 5.28
N HIS A 33 11.06 35.64 4.49
CA HIS A 33 10.96 36.23 3.16
C HIS A 33 11.35 35.21 2.09
N PHE A 34 10.39 34.81 1.25
CA PHE A 34 10.67 33.97 0.09
C PHE A 34 11.14 34.83 -1.09
N CYS A 35 12.37 34.62 -1.52
CA CYS A 35 13.05 35.41 -2.54
C CYS A 35 13.23 34.59 -3.81
N LYS A 36 12.90 35.16 -4.97
CA LYS A 36 13.13 34.57 -6.30
C LYS A 36 14.37 35.13 -6.98
N ASN A 37 14.91 36.24 -6.47
CA ASN A 37 16.14 36.86 -6.93
C ASN A 37 17.00 37.28 -5.75
N ALA A 38 18.33 37.22 -5.91
CA ALA A 38 19.27 37.62 -4.87
C ALA A 38 19.08 39.08 -4.40
N SER A 39 18.59 39.97 -5.27
CA SER A 39 18.30 41.37 -4.92
C SER A 39 17.15 41.53 -3.92
N GLU A 40 16.24 40.55 -3.83
CA GLU A 40 15.08 40.54 -2.94
C GLU A 40 15.44 40.13 -1.50
N ILE A 41 16.64 39.58 -1.29
CA ILE A 41 17.13 39.20 0.04
C ILE A 41 17.14 40.42 0.95
N VAL A 42 16.44 40.34 2.07
CA VAL A 42 16.37 41.42 3.06
C VAL A 42 17.55 41.38 4.03
N VAL A 43 17.74 42.47 4.78
CA VAL A 43 18.67 42.50 5.90
C VAL A 43 18.08 41.69 7.06
N GLY A 44 18.84 40.73 7.59
CA GLY A 44 18.30 39.76 8.54
C GLY A 44 19.34 38.91 9.27
N ASP A 45 18.86 37.85 9.93
CA ASP A 45 19.69 36.94 10.71
C ASP A 45 20.26 35.82 9.83
N CYS A 46 19.46 35.25 8.93
CA CYS A 46 19.85 34.13 8.08
C CYS A 46 19.30 34.26 6.65
N ALA A 47 20.10 33.87 5.67
CA ALA A 47 19.67 33.61 4.29
C ALA A 47 19.97 32.15 3.93
N PHE A 48 18.97 31.38 3.52
CA PHE A 48 19.12 30.00 3.03
C PHE A 48 19.08 30.00 1.50
N PHE A 49 20.09 29.41 0.87
CA PHE A 49 20.22 29.32 -0.59
C PHE A 49 19.85 27.91 -1.04
N LEU A 50 18.65 27.75 -1.60
CA LEU A 50 18.12 26.45 -2.03
C LEU A 50 18.07 26.39 -3.55
N SER A 51 18.85 25.47 -4.15
CA SER A 51 18.94 25.29 -5.61
C SER A 51 19.27 26.59 -6.38
N CYS A 52 20.26 27.35 -5.90
CA CYS A 52 20.71 28.56 -6.59
C CYS A 52 21.70 28.23 -7.73
N GLU A 53 21.47 28.79 -8.92
CA GLU A 53 22.34 28.62 -10.09
C GLU A 53 23.37 29.75 -10.25
N LYS A 54 23.16 30.89 -9.57
CA LYS A 54 24.02 32.07 -9.66
C LYS A 54 24.87 32.25 -8.40
N ILE A 55 26.10 32.70 -8.60
CA ILE A 55 26.97 33.13 -7.50
C ILE A 55 26.40 34.43 -6.91
N ILE A 56 26.28 34.47 -5.58
CA ILE A 56 25.76 35.63 -4.85
C ILE A 56 26.88 36.64 -4.64
N LYS A 57 26.62 37.90 -4.99
CA LYS A 57 27.59 38.98 -4.84
C LYS A 57 27.90 39.26 -3.35
N PRO A 58 29.14 39.64 -3.00
CA PRO A 58 29.50 39.98 -1.61
C PRO A 58 28.58 41.01 -0.95
N GLU A 59 28.14 42.01 -1.72
CA GLU A 59 27.22 43.07 -1.28
C GLU A 59 25.88 42.53 -0.74
N ILE A 60 25.42 41.39 -1.28
CA ILE A 60 24.16 40.73 -0.88
C ILE A 60 24.40 39.81 0.32
N LEU A 61 25.53 39.08 0.34
CA LEU A 61 25.92 38.23 1.47
C LEU A 61 26.05 39.04 2.77
N GLN A 62 26.52 40.29 2.69
CA GLN A 62 26.63 41.20 3.85
C GLN A 62 25.29 41.59 4.49
N ARG A 63 24.16 41.33 3.84
CA ARG A 63 22.83 41.67 4.39
C ARG A 63 22.43 40.75 5.56
N ASN A 64 23.01 39.56 5.67
CA ASN A 64 22.62 38.58 6.69
C ASN A 64 23.82 38.17 7.53
N LYS A 65 23.58 37.84 8.81
CA LYS A 65 24.63 37.34 9.71
C LYS A 65 25.13 35.96 9.29
N HIS A 66 24.23 35.13 8.76
CA HIS A 66 24.54 33.82 8.17
C HIS A 66 23.92 33.68 6.79
N ASN A 67 24.67 33.07 5.90
CA ASN A 67 24.37 32.76 4.52
C ASN A 67 24.59 31.25 4.35
N LEU A 68 23.54 30.47 4.23
CA LEU A 68 23.58 29.03 4.49
C LEU A 68 23.21 28.24 3.24
N VAL A 69 24.08 27.30 2.87
CA VAL A 69 23.88 26.38 1.75
C VAL A 69 23.87 24.97 2.31
N VAL A 70 22.92 24.16 1.84
CA VAL A 70 22.95 22.70 2.02
C VAL A 70 23.45 22.07 0.74
N HIS A 71 24.44 21.19 0.84
CA HIS A 71 25.14 20.60 -0.29
C HIS A 71 25.43 19.12 -0.06
N GLU A 72 25.19 18.27 -1.05
CA GLU A 72 25.18 16.82 -0.88
C GLU A 72 26.58 16.18 -1.01
N SER A 73 27.57 16.71 -0.30
CA SER A 73 28.91 16.11 -0.23
C SER A 73 29.61 16.39 1.11
N TRP A 74 30.74 15.73 1.35
CA TRP A 74 31.50 15.88 2.60
C TRP A 74 32.22 17.24 2.75
N LEU A 75 32.42 17.99 1.66
CA LEU A 75 33.16 19.26 1.59
C LEU A 75 34.50 19.31 2.38
N PRO A 76 35.65 19.45 1.70
CA PRO A 76 35.81 20.08 0.38
C PRO A 76 35.69 19.10 -0.80
N GLU A 77 35.49 17.80 -0.57
CA GLU A 77 35.20 16.83 -1.63
C GLU A 77 33.80 17.04 -2.21
N GLY A 78 33.65 16.97 -3.53
CA GLY A 78 32.37 16.98 -4.24
C GLY A 78 31.72 18.35 -4.40
N LYS A 79 32.50 19.43 -4.54
CA LYS A 79 31.99 20.79 -4.81
C LYS A 79 31.29 20.89 -6.16
N GLY A 80 30.50 21.94 -6.38
CA GLY A 80 29.92 22.25 -7.68
C GLY A 80 28.54 21.63 -7.88
N TRP A 81 28.30 21.02 -9.04
CA TRP A 81 26.93 20.78 -9.50
C TRP A 81 26.41 19.37 -9.21
N SER A 82 25.18 19.30 -8.69
CA SER A 82 24.40 18.07 -8.48
C SER A 82 25.22 16.90 -7.85
N PRO A 83 25.89 17.10 -6.70
CA PRO A 83 26.76 16.08 -6.10
C PRO A 83 26.04 14.76 -5.81
N LEU A 84 24.77 14.82 -5.39
CA LEU A 84 23.96 13.62 -5.16
C LEU A 84 23.94 12.73 -6.41
N THR A 85 23.62 13.33 -7.56
CA THR A 85 23.46 12.60 -8.82
C THR A 85 24.78 12.00 -9.30
N TRP A 86 25.88 12.72 -9.17
CA TRP A 86 27.20 12.19 -9.55
C TRP A 86 27.63 11.04 -8.65
N GLN A 87 27.42 11.14 -7.34
CA GLN A 87 27.80 10.08 -6.42
C GLN A 87 26.97 8.80 -6.63
N ILE A 88 25.69 8.92 -7.03
CA ILE A 88 24.90 7.75 -7.47
C ILE A 88 25.51 7.09 -8.71
N LEU A 89 26.01 7.87 -9.67
CA LEU A 89 26.73 7.33 -10.84
C LEU A 89 28.08 6.69 -10.47
N GLU A 90 28.69 7.13 -9.38
CA GLU A 90 29.87 6.51 -8.75
C GLU A 90 29.51 5.27 -7.90
N TRP A 91 28.27 4.79 -7.97
CA TRP A 91 27.76 3.63 -7.21
C TRP A 91 27.76 3.82 -5.69
N LYS A 92 27.74 5.07 -5.21
CA LYS A 92 27.60 5.37 -3.79
C LYS A 92 26.13 5.40 -3.40
N ASN A 93 25.81 4.70 -2.30
CA ASN A 93 24.47 4.65 -1.72
C ASN A 93 24.34 5.50 -0.44
N ALA A 94 25.46 5.85 0.20
CA ALA A 94 25.47 6.81 1.30
C ALA A 94 25.98 8.16 0.78
N ILE A 95 25.09 9.13 0.67
CA ILE A 95 25.39 10.46 0.15
C ILE A 95 25.52 11.43 1.33
N PRO A 96 26.69 12.03 1.56
CA PRO A 96 26.85 13.02 2.61
C PRO A 96 26.01 14.25 2.31
N VAL A 97 25.59 14.97 3.35
CA VAL A 97 24.90 16.25 3.21
C VAL A 97 25.44 17.21 4.26
N THR A 98 25.86 18.38 3.80
CA THR A 98 26.60 19.36 4.58
C THR A 98 25.87 20.69 4.56
N LEU A 99 25.61 21.25 5.73
CA LEU A 99 25.22 22.65 5.90
C LEU A 99 26.46 23.47 6.21
N PHE A 100 26.73 24.47 5.37
CA PHE A 100 27.90 25.32 5.50
C PHE A 100 27.60 26.80 5.19
N GLU A 101 28.52 27.66 5.58
CA GLU A 101 28.50 29.10 5.34
C GLU A 101 28.88 29.43 3.88
N ALA A 102 28.04 30.17 3.17
CA ALA A 102 28.29 30.61 1.82
C ALA A 102 29.29 31.78 1.82
N LEU A 103 30.34 31.65 1.02
CA LEU A 103 31.33 32.70 0.77
C LEU A 103 31.38 33.03 -0.73
N GLU A 104 32.15 34.05 -1.09
CA GLU A 104 32.40 34.38 -2.50
C GLU A 104 33.00 33.20 -3.27
N MET A 105 33.87 32.43 -2.62
CA MET A 105 34.39 31.19 -3.17
C MET A 105 33.38 30.05 -3.00
N VAL A 106 33.07 29.39 -4.12
CA VAL A 106 32.09 28.29 -4.19
C VAL A 106 32.46 27.15 -3.22
N ASP A 107 31.49 26.76 -2.40
CA ASP A 107 31.52 25.64 -1.46
C ASP A 107 32.75 25.62 -0.55
N ALA A 108 33.19 26.79 -0.05
CA ALA A 108 34.44 26.94 0.69
C ALA A 108 34.32 27.42 2.14
N GLY A 109 33.13 27.80 2.59
CA GLY A 109 32.96 28.31 3.96
C GLY A 109 32.86 27.25 5.04
N ASP A 110 32.75 27.72 6.27
CA ASP A 110 32.77 26.87 7.45
C ASP A 110 31.56 25.95 7.51
N ILE A 111 31.79 24.69 7.89
CA ILE A 111 30.77 23.66 8.03
C ILE A 111 30.13 23.76 9.41
N TYR A 112 28.80 23.83 9.44
CA TYR A 112 28.03 23.79 10.68
C TYR A 112 27.64 22.37 11.04
N TYR A 113 27.02 21.65 10.10
CA TYR A 113 26.51 20.30 10.33
C TYR A 113 26.72 19.41 9.12
N GLN A 114 26.87 18.11 9.39
CA GLN A 114 26.90 17.08 8.36
C GLN A 114 26.01 15.92 8.81
N ASP A 115 25.36 15.28 7.84
CA ASP A 115 24.57 14.05 7.99
C ASP A 115 24.78 13.22 6.71
N GLN A 116 24.11 12.09 6.58
CA GLN A 116 24.08 11.29 5.36
C GLN A 116 22.64 10.96 4.97
N ILE A 117 22.41 10.90 3.67
CA ILE A 117 21.23 10.29 3.03
C ILE A 117 21.62 8.87 2.64
N ILE A 118 20.85 7.89 3.07
CA ILE A 118 21.08 6.48 2.73
C ILE A 118 20.04 6.05 1.69
N PHE A 119 20.56 5.55 0.57
CA PHE A 119 19.80 4.97 -0.53
C PHE A 119 20.04 3.47 -0.58
N SER A 120 19.03 2.74 -1.03
CA SER A 120 19.06 1.28 -1.09
C SER A 120 19.31 0.76 -2.51
N GLY A 121 19.38 1.68 -3.48
CA GLY A 121 19.81 1.37 -4.85
C GLY A 121 18.65 1.28 -5.84
N HIS A 122 17.41 1.34 -5.36
CA HIS A 122 16.21 1.20 -6.18
C HIS A 122 15.44 2.52 -6.38
N GLU A 123 15.73 3.54 -5.58
CA GLU A 123 15.05 4.83 -5.63
C GLU A 123 15.20 5.50 -7.01
N LEU A 124 14.10 6.01 -7.55
CA LEU A 124 14.10 6.92 -8.70
C LEU A 124 14.29 8.37 -8.22
N ILE A 125 14.59 9.28 -9.16
CA ILE A 125 14.98 10.67 -8.86
C ILE A 125 14.01 11.42 -7.92
N GLU A 126 12.70 11.19 -8.02
CA GLU A 126 11.71 11.85 -7.15
C GLU A 126 11.80 11.37 -5.70
N GLU A 127 12.04 10.07 -5.49
CA GLU A 127 12.25 9.49 -4.17
C GLU A 127 13.58 9.96 -3.58
N MET A 128 14.62 10.10 -4.43
CA MET A 128 15.89 10.69 -4.02
C MET A 128 15.73 12.14 -3.58
N ARG A 129 14.99 12.94 -4.35
CA ARG A 129 14.67 14.35 -4.04
C ARG A 129 13.87 14.47 -2.74
N ALA A 130 12.93 13.56 -2.48
CA ALA A 130 12.18 13.54 -1.22
C ALA A 130 13.10 13.32 0.00
N LYS A 131 13.97 12.31 -0.04
CA LYS A 131 14.99 12.07 1.01
C LYS A 131 15.97 13.24 1.15
N GLN A 132 16.36 13.87 0.03
CA GLN A 132 17.20 15.07 0.01
C GLN A 132 16.54 16.25 0.72
N VAL A 133 15.25 16.51 0.45
CA VAL A 133 14.48 17.59 1.09
C VAL A 133 14.34 17.36 2.59
N GLU A 134 14.07 16.13 3.01
CA GLU A 134 13.96 15.78 4.43
C GLU A 134 15.24 16.14 5.18
N LYS A 135 16.40 15.70 4.67
CA LYS A 135 17.70 15.99 5.30
C LYS A 135 18.07 17.47 5.24
N THR A 136 17.81 18.15 4.12
CA THR A 136 17.99 19.61 4.00
C THR A 136 17.18 20.35 5.05
N THR A 137 15.89 20.04 5.17
CA THR A 137 14.98 20.66 6.15
C THR A 137 15.44 20.40 7.58
N LYS A 138 15.87 19.17 7.89
CA LYS A 138 16.41 18.79 9.19
C LYS A 138 17.63 19.63 9.57
N LEU A 139 18.59 19.80 8.66
CA LEU A 139 19.80 20.60 8.93
C LEU A 139 19.46 22.08 9.12
N ILE A 140 18.56 22.63 8.31
CA ILE A 140 18.10 24.02 8.42
C ILE A 140 17.42 24.26 9.78
N LYS A 141 16.46 23.41 10.16
CA LYS A 141 15.76 23.53 11.45
C LYS A 141 16.70 23.37 12.63
N LYS A 142 17.69 22.47 12.55
CA LYS A 142 18.73 22.31 13.56
C LYS A 142 19.57 23.58 13.74
N PHE A 143 19.90 24.26 12.64
CA PHE A 143 20.62 25.53 12.70
C PHE A 143 19.78 26.62 13.35
N ILE A 144 18.51 26.75 12.94
CA ILE A 144 17.59 27.75 13.47
C ILE A 144 17.35 27.54 14.97
N SER A 145 17.13 26.30 15.41
CA SER A 145 16.85 26.00 16.83
C SER A 145 18.06 26.25 17.74
N ASN A 146 19.27 26.12 17.22
CA ASN A 146 20.51 26.38 17.96
C ASN A 146 21.02 27.83 17.79
N TYR A 147 20.36 28.68 17.01
CA TYR A 147 20.75 30.08 16.81
C TYR A 147 20.61 30.87 18.12
N PRO A 148 21.57 31.76 18.49
CA PRO A 148 22.77 32.17 17.75
C PRO A 148 24.05 31.35 18.05
N ASN A 149 23.94 30.21 18.71
CA ASN A 149 25.07 29.45 19.28
C ASN A 149 25.70 28.45 18.29
N ASN A 150 25.53 28.65 16.98
CA ASN A 150 26.12 27.77 15.97
C ASN A 150 27.63 28.06 15.84
N VAL A 151 28.45 27.01 15.84
CA VAL A 151 29.91 27.12 15.68
C VAL A 151 30.34 26.39 14.41
N GLY A 152 30.81 27.15 13.43
CA GLY A 152 31.33 26.63 12.17
C GLY A 152 32.73 26.03 12.34
N LYS A 153 33.05 25.01 11.55
CA LYS A 153 34.37 24.39 11.47
C LYS A 153 34.94 24.57 10.07
N LYS A 154 36.21 25.00 9.99
CA LYS A 154 36.92 25.09 8.72
C LYS A 154 36.99 23.72 8.04
N GLN A 155 36.75 23.71 6.73
CA GLN A 155 36.96 22.53 5.89
C GLN A 155 38.45 22.11 5.92
N GLN A 156 38.72 20.81 5.85
CA GLN A 156 40.08 20.24 5.83
C GLN A 156 40.24 19.25 4.68
N GLY A 157 41.42 19.23 4.05
CA GLY A 157 41.75 18.31 2.96
C GLY A 157 41.70 18.94 1.57
N TYR A 158 41.94 18.12 0.54
CA TYR A 158 41.88 18.53 -0.87
C TYR A 158 40.45 18.48 -1.40
N GLY A 159 40.06 19.48 -2.17
CA GLY A 159 38.73 19.52 -2.79
C GLY A 159 38.66 18.81 -4.15
N SER A 160 37.45 18.38 -4.51
CA SER A 160 37.12 17.89 -5.85
C SER A 160 35.88 18.60 -6.38
N PHE A 161 35.68 18.61 -7.70
CA PHE A 161 34.59 19.35 -8.34
C PHE A 161 33.78 18.47 -9.29
N TYR A 162 32.46 18.51 -9.12
CA TYR A 162 31.49 17.98 -10.03
C TYR A 162 31.09 19.01 -11.08
N ARG A 163 31.20 18.64 -12.36
CA ARG A 163 30.74 19.47 -13.48
C ARG A 163 29.22 19.46 -13.57
N ARG A 164 28.66 20.51 -14.19
CA ARG A 164 27.23 20.54 -14.53
C ARG A 164 26.92 19.40 -15.50
N ARG A 165 25.83 18.67 -15.25
CA ARG A 165 25.29 17.69 -16.19
C ARG A 165 24.61 18.40 -17.36
N GLY A 166 24.81 17.89 -18.57
CA GLY A 166 24.10 18.28 -19.78
C GLY A 166 23.27 17.13 -20.35
N LEU A 167 22.57 17.37 -21.45
CA LEU A 167 21.70 16.36 -22.08
C LEU A 167 22.44 15.05 -22.36
N LYS A 168 23.67 15.13 -22.89
CA LYS A 168 24.51 13.95 -23.19
C LYS A 168 24.79 13.05 -21.99
N ASP A 169 24.71 13.58 -20.77
CA ASP A 169 24.92 12.80 -19.54
C ASP A 169 23.72 11.90 -19.20
N SER A 170 22.65 11.92 -19.99
CA SER A 170 21.50 11.00 -19.89
C SER A 170 21.46 10.00 -21.06
N GLU A 171 22.54 9.91 -21.85
CA GLU A 171 22.67 8.96 -22.95
C GLU A 171 23.02 7.56 -22.41
N LEU A 172 22.15 6.60 -22.69
CA LEU A 172 22.36 5.18 -22.47
C LEU A 172 23.14 4.59 -23.64
N ASP A 173 24.03 3.66 -23.33
CA ASP A 173 24.73 2.86 -24.32
C ASP A 173 23.93 1.55 -24.56
N PRO A 174 23.40 1.33 -25.78
CA PRO A 174 22.52 0.20 -26.08
C PRO A 174 23.21 -1.17 -26.02
N ASP A 175 24.55 -1.20 -25.97
CA ASP A 175 25.33 -2.44 -25.91
C ASP A 175 25.57 -2.92 -24.46
N LYS A 176 25.24 -2.12 -23.43
CA LYS A 176 25.31 -2.58 -22.03
C LYS A 176 23.95 -3.03 -21.53
N THR A 177 23.99 -3.86 -20.50
CA THR A 177 22.78 -4.32 -19.81
C THR A 177 22.10 -3.19 -19.03
N ILE A 178 20.80 -3.36 -18.78
CA ILE A 178 20.03 -2.46 -17.90
C ILE A 178 20.69 -2.34 -16.52
N ALA A 179 21.20 -3.46 -15.97
CA ALA A 179 21.83 -3.48 -14.65
C ALA A 179 23.08 -2.60 -14.59
N GLU A 180 23.95 -2.65 -15.60
CA GLU A 180 25.20 -1.87 -15.66
C GLU A 180 24.95 -0.36 -15.75
N GLN A 181 23.79 0.05 -16.25
CA GLN A 181 23.42 1.46 -16.41
C GLN A 181 22.22 1.84 -15.54
N PHE A 182 21.84 1.02 -14.57
CA PHE A 182 20.64 1.25 -13.78
C PHE A 182 20.73 2.53 -12.96
N ASN A 183 21.92 2.86 -12.42
CA ASN A 183 22.14 4.12 -11.73
C ASN A 183 21.93 5.32 -12.65
N LEU A 184 22.28 5.23 -13.94
CA LEU A 184 21.99 6.27 -14.92
C LEU A 184 20.50 6.37 -15.19
N LEU A 185 19.81 5.23 -15.33
CA LEU A 185 18.36 5.19 -15.51
C LEU A 185 17.61 5.84 -14.34
N ARG A 186 17.94 5.51 -13.10
CA ARG A 186 17.16 5.97 -11.94
C ARG A 186 17.33 7.44 -11.58
N ILE A 187 18.40 8.09 -12.03
CA ILE A 187 18.64 9.52 -11.76
C ILE A 187 18.03 10.47 -12.81
N VAL A 188 17.52 9.94 -13.92
CA VAL A 188 16.91 10.79 -14.95
C VAL A 188 15.57 11.31 -14.48
N ASP A 189 15.23 12.51 -14.94
CA ASP A 189 13.90 13.08 -14.80
C ASP A 189 13.16 12.82 -16.11
N ASN A 190 12.14 11.97 -16.08
CA ASN A 190 11.41 11.51 -17.27
C ASN A 190 10.81 12.65 -18.10
N GLU A 191 10.61 13.83 -17.51
CA GLU A 191 10.04 14.98 -18.21
C GLU A 191 11.10 16.00 -18.60
N ARG A 192 12.04 16.33 -17.69
CA ARG A 192 13.00 17.42 -17.91
C ARG A 192 14.25 16.99 -18.67
N TYR A 193 14.76 15.79 -18.38
CA TYR A 193 15.99 15.26 -18.98
C TYR A 193 15.91 13.73 -19.04
N PRO A 194 15.01 13.15 -19.87
CA PRO A 194 14.82 11.71 -19.90
C PRO A 194 16.05 10.98 -20.45
N ALA A 195 16.19 9.72 -20.06
CA ALA A 195 17.21 8.85 -20.65
C ALA A 195 16.95 8.66 -22.15
N PHE A 196 18.00 8.55 -22.95
CA PHE A 196 17.89 8.31 -24.39
C PHE A 196 19.04 7.46 -24.89
N PHE A 197 18.89 6.84 -26.06
CA PHE A 197 19.98 6.17 -26.76
C PHE A 197 19.86 6.35 -28.27
N ASN A 198 20.96 6.17 -28.99
CA ASN A 198 20.98 6.16 -30.44
C ASN A 198 21.16 4.73 -30.94
N LEU A 199 20.28 4.25 -31.81
CA LEU A 199 20.38 2.92 -32.40
C LEU A 199 19.96 2.96 -33.87
N ASN A 200 20.77 2.39 -34.76
CA ASN A 200 20.55 2.35 -36.21
C ASN A 200 20.25 3.73 -36.84
N GLY A 201 20.91 4.78 -36.35
CA GLY A 201 20.75 6.16 -36.86
C GLY A 201 19.55 6.93 -36.30
N TYR A 202 18.78 6.35 -35.38
CA TYR A 202 17.62 6.99 -34.74
C TYR A 202 17.83 7.17 -33.24
N LYS A 203 17.29 8.27 -32.70
CA LYS A 203 17.30 8.57 -31.26
C LYS A 203 15.99 8.08 -30.62
N TYR A 204 16.11 7.31 -29.55
CA TYR A 204 14.99 6.80 -28.75
C TYR A 204 15.02 7.39 -27.35
N ILE A 205 13.85 7.67 -26.78
CA ILE A 205 13.71 8.12 -25.38
C ILE A 205 13.19 6.95 -24.56
N LEU A 206 13.82 6.69 -23.42
CA LEU A 206 13.40 5.68 -22.46
C LEU A 206 12.95 6.37 -21.17
N LYS A 207 11.71 6.11 -20.76
CA LYS A 207 11.16 6.57 -19.48
C LYS A 207 11.09 5.41 -18.50
N ILE A 208 11.47 5.64 -17.25
CA ILE A 208 11.46 4.64 -16.18
C ILE A 208 10.41 4.99 -15.14
N TYR A 209 9.54 4.05 -14.81
CA TYR A 209 8.57 4.18 -13.73
C TYR A 209 8.74 2.99 -12.81
N LYS A 210 8.66 3.22 -11.50
CA LYS A 210 8.38 2.12 -10.59
C LYS A 210 6.95 1.66 -10.87
N ASP A 211 6.77 0.36 -10.96
CA ASP A 211 5.43 -0.16 -10.89
C ASP A 211 4.90 0.18 -9.50
N ASN A 212 3.82 0.96 -9.41
CA ASN A 212 3.18 1.26 -8.13
C ASN A 212 2.56 -0.01 -7.52
N ASN A 213 2.48 -1.09 -8.30
CA ASN A 213 2.23 -2.45 -7.85
C ASN A 213 3.53 -3.23 -7.58
N ASP A 214 4.70 -2.61 -7.44
CA ASP A 214 5.94 -3.20 -6.95
C ASP A 214 6.35 -2.49 -5.65
N THR A 215 5.96 -3.11 -4.54
CA THR A 215 6.32 -2.67 -3.19
C THR A 215 7.45 -3.57 -2.74
N HIS A 216 8.63 -3.40 -3.34
CA HIS A 216 9.87 -3.63 -2.59
C HIS A 216 9.94 -2.55 -1.51
N GLY A 217 9.07 -2.71 -0.52
CA GLY A 217 8.92 -1.82 0.62
C GLY A 217 9.93 -2.23 1.67
N GLU A 218 11.09 -1.60 1.67
CA GLU A 218 12.05 -1.71 2.78
C GLU A 218 11.45 -1.29 4.13
N GLU A 219 10.33 -0.57 4.14
CA GLU A 219 9.57 -0.27 5.36
C GLU A 219 8.54 -1.34 5.76
N VAL A 220 8.20 -2.30 4.91
CA VAL A 220 7.18 -3.34 5.21
C VAL A 220 7.81 -4.66 5.71
N LEU A 221 9.13 -4.81 5.59
CA LEU A 221 9.81 -6.10 5.78
C LEU A 221 10.28 -6.39 7.22
N LYS A 222 9.89 -5.58 8.21
CA LYS A 222 10.28 -5.82 9.62
C LYS A 222 9.32 -6.71 10.40
N GLY A 223 8.15 -7.06 9.88
CA GLY A 223 7.15 -7.79 10.67
C GLY A 223 6.69 -6.98 11.89
N ASP A 224 6.73 -5.65 11.79
CA ASP A 224 6.29 -4.76 12.85
C ASP A 224 4.77 -4.90 13.03
N LEU A 225 4.34 -5.02 14.29
CA LEU A 225 2.95 -5.31 14.63
C LEU A 225 2.02 -4.13 14.35
N PHE A 226 0.83 -4.41 13.82
CA PHE A 226 -0.25 -3.44 13.57
C PHE A 226 0.12 -2.31 12.59
N HIS A 227 1.07 -2.52 11.68
CA HIS A 227 1.34 -1.56 10.62
C HIS A 227 0.16 -1.41 9.64
N PRO A 228 -0.02 -0.22 9.03
CA PRO A 228 -1.00 -0.05 7.96
C PRO A 228 -0.79 -1.07 6.85
N ASP A 229 -1.85 -1.74 6.43
CA ASP A 229 -1.87 -2.67 5.30
C ASP A 229 -2.80 -2.15 4.19
N ASN A 230 -2.96 -2.96 3.14
CA ASN A 230 -3.82 -2.63 2.01
C ASN A 230 -5.31 -2.48 2.38
N PHE A 231 -5.73 -2.82 3.61
CA PHE A 231 -7.10 -2.69 4.11
C PHE A 231 -7.31 -1.47 5.02
N SER A 232 -6.24 -0.71 5.30
CA SER A 232 -6.28 0.42 6.23
C SER A 232 -6.88 1.71 5.66
N LEU A 233 -7.08 1.76 4.34
CA LEU A 233 -7.75 2.89 3.67
C LEU A 233 -9.24 2.58 3.50
N SER A 234 -10.09 3.43 4.08
CA SER A 234 -11.55 3.32 3.97
C SER A 234 -12.13 3.98 2.72
N GLU A 235 -11.43 4.97 2.14
CA GLU A 235 -11.90 5.69 0.96
C GLU A 235 -11.74 4.87 -0.32
N ILE A 236 -12.78 4.86 -1.16
CA ILE A 236 -12.75 4.25 -2.48
C ILE A 236 -12.45 5.34 -3.50
N LYS A 237 -11.24 5.33 -4.07
CA LYS A 237 -10.86 6.26 -5.13
C LYS A 237 -11.29 5.71 -6.48
N TYR A 238 -11.85 6.59 -7.31
CA TYR A 238 -12.31 6.26 -8.65
C TYR A 238 -11.64 7.15 -9.68
N LYS A 239 -11.25 6.53 -10.81
CA LYS A 239 -10.72 7.22 -11.98
C LYS A 239 -11.72 7.16 -13.12
N GLU A 240 -11.95 8.30 -13.75
CA GLU A 240 -12.77 8.37 -14.95
C GLU A 240 -12.05 7.80 -16.16
N ILE A 241 -12.77 6.98 -16.94
CA ILE A 241 -12.27 6.36 -18.17
C ILE A 241 -13.07 6.89 -19.35
N LYS A 242 -12.37 7.53 -20.31
CA LYS A 242 -12.99 8.15 -21.49
C LYS A 242 -13.35 7.16 -22.60
N THR A 243 -12.64 6.05 -22.69
CA THR A 243 -12.91 5.01 -23.68
C THR A 243 -12.70 3.66 -23.01
N PRO A 244 -13.78 2.95 -22.63
CA PRO A 244 -13.64 1.62 -22.08
C PRO A 244 -13.09 0.69 -23.16
N TYR A 245 -12.19 -0.22 -22.79
CA TYR A 245 -11.72 -1.30 -23.68
C TYR A 245 -12.81 -2.35 -23.95
N VAL A 246 -13.91 -2.29 -23.21
CA VAL A 246 -15.08 -3.18 -23.31
C VAL A 246 -16.22 -2.42 -23.96
N ASP A 247 -16.97 -3.09 -24.85
CA ASP A 247 -18.20 -2.55 -25.42
C ASP A 247 -19.32 -2.52 -24.37
N LEU A 248 -19.31 -1.48 -23.53
CA LEU A 248 -20.31 -1.28 -22.49
C LEU A 248 -21.72 -1.10 -23.05
N GLN A 249 -21.85 -0.56 -24.27
CA GLN A 249 -23.15 -0.34 -24.89
C GLN A 249 -23.83 -1.69 -25.14
N SER A 250 -23.15 -2.64 -25.79
CA SER A 250 -23.73 -3.97 -26.02
C SER A 250 -24.13 -4.68 -24.72
N ILE A 251 -23.39 -4.47 -23.64
CA ILE A 251 -23.71 -5.04 -22.32
C ILE A 251 -24.95 -4.38 -21.74
N LEU A 252 -24.97 -3.04 -21.64
CA LEU A 252 -26.04 -2.29 -21.02
C LEU A 252 -27.36 -2.37 -21.82
N ASP A 253 -27.30 -2.58 -23.13
CA ASP A 253 -28.47 -2.84 -23.99
C ASP A 253 -29.23 -4.12 -23.58
N ASN A 254 -28.59 -5.04 -22.84
CA ASN A 254 -29.27 -6.19 -22.23
C ASN A 254 -30.17 -5.78 -21.04
N TYR A 255 -29.86 -4.66 -20.38
CA TYR A 255 -30.51 -4.22 -19.14
C TYR A 255 -31.47 -3.06 -19.37
N PHE A 256 -31.14 -2.16 -20.31
CA PHE A 256 -31.83 -0.89 -20.50
C PHE A 256 -32.12 -0.66 -21.98
N ASP A 257 -33.16 0.12 -22.27
CA ASP A 257 -33.53 0.50 -23.64
C ASP A 257 -33.07 1.93 -23.95
N GLN A 258 -33.81 2.93 -23.47
CA GLN A 258 -33.51 4.34 -23.70
C GLN A 258 -32.65 4.89 -22.57
N TYR A 259 -31.34 4.93 -22.76
CA TYR A 259 -30.40 5.48 -21.77
C TYR A 259 -29.24 6.20 -22.46
N LYS A 260 -28.55 7.04 -21.68
CA LYS A 260 -27.30 7.69 -22.09
C LYS A 260 -26.24 7.47 -21.02
N ILE A 261 -25.08 6.97 -21.40
CA ILE A 261 -23.94 6.87 -20.47
C ILE A 261 -23.40 8.29 -20.23
N ILE A 262 -23.37 8.71 -18.97
CA ILE A 262 -22.86 10.01 -18.53
C ILE A 262 -21.39 9.89 -18.10
N LYS A 263 -21.09 8.88 -17.28
CA LYS A 263 -19.76 8.70 -16.71
C LYS A 263 -19.42 7.23 -16.52
N ILE A 264 -18.15 6.91 -16.73
CA ILE A 264 -17.58 5.59 -16.43
C ILE A 264 -16.39 5.80 -15.52
N LEU A 265 -16.44 5.16 -14.37
CA LEU A 265 -15.47 5.27 -13.30
C LEU A 265 -14.93 3.86 -12.99
N ARG A 266 -13.64 3.75 -12.71
CA ARG A 266 -13.01 2.50 -12.27
C ARG A 266 -12.32 2.73 -10.93
N PRO A 267 -12.43 1.79 -9.96
CA PRO A 267 -11.67 1.87 -8.73
C PRO A 267 -10.15 1.96 -8.99
N GLU A 268 -9.45 2.86 -8.31
CA GLU A 268 -7.99 3.02 -8.37
C GLU A 268 -7.29 1.99 -7.46
N ARG A 269 -7.54 0.70 -7.73
CA ARG A 269 -6.88 -0.40 -7.03
C ARG A 269 -6.68 -1.60 -7.95
N ALA A 270 -5.71 -2.44 -7.61
CA ALA A 270 -5.53 -3.72 -8.27
C ALA A 270 -6.66 -4.69 -7.86
N GLU A 271 -7.40 -5.19 -8.84
CA GLU A 271 -8.45 -6.20 -8.65
C GLU A 271 -8.03 -7.47 -9.40
N ILE A 272 -7.60 -8.47 -8.63
CA ILE A 272 -7.03 -9.73 -9.15
C ILE A 272 -8.14 -10.61 -9.74
N ASN A 273 -9.27 -10.74 -9.03
CA ASN A 273 -10.32 -11.72 -9.33
C ASN A 273 -11.42 -11.18 -10.26
N SER A 274 -11.57 -9.85 -10.35
CA SER A 274 -12.61 -9.19 -11.12
C SER A 274 -12.14 -7.86 -11.69
N GLU A 275 -12.96 -7.26 -12.55
CA GLU A 275 -12.83 -5.87 -12.98
C GLU A 275 -14.16 -5.15 -12.75
N ASN A 276 -14.15 -4.12 -11.91
CA ASN A 276 -15.36 -3.40 -11.55
C ASN A 276 -15.38 -1.99 -12.18
N PHE A 277 -16.55 -1.59 -12.69
CA PHE A 277 -16.80 -0.28 -13.27
C PHE A 277 -18.04 0.32 -12.61
N GLN A 278 -17.92 1.54 -12.09
CA GLN A 278 -19.08 2.35 -11.76
C GLN A 278 -19.55 3.05 -13.04
N ILE A 279 -20.81 2.86 -13.39
CA ILE A 279 -21.45 3.42 -14.58
C ILE A 279 -22.56 4.34 -14.11
N ILE A 280 -22.51 5.60 -14.53
CA ILE A 280 -23.58 6.57 -14.33
C ILE A 280 -24.29 6.73 -15.65
N ILE A 281 -25.59 6.41 -15.68
CA ILE A 281 -26.45 6.58 -16.85
C ILE A 281 -27.54 7.61 -16.56
N GLU A 282 -28.01 8.27 -17.61
CA GLU A 282 -29.22 9.08 -17.59
C GLU A 282 -30.35 8.29 -18.26
N ARG A 283 -31.47 8.15 -17.57
CA ARG A 283 -32.70 7.53 -18.06
C ARG A 283 -33.90 8.31 -17.55
N GLU A 284 -34.86 8.59 -18.44
CA GLU A 284 -36.08 9.36 -18.09
C GLU A 284 -35.79 10.70 -17.38
N GLY A 285 -34.66 11.34 -17.71
CA GLY A 285 -34.22 12.61 -17.10
C GLY A 285 -33.66 12.50 -15.68
N ARG A 286 -33.29 11.29 -15.23
CA ARG A 286 -32.64 11.05 -13.92
C ARG A 286 -31.30 10.35 -14.11
N GLU A 287 -30.34 10.71 -13.27
CA GLU A 287 -29.06 10.00 -13.18
C GLU A 287 -29.19 8.80 -12.24
N GLU A 288 -28.73 7.64 -12.71
CA GLU A 288 -28.73 6.36 -12.00
C GLU A 288 -27.32 5.77 -12.00
N GLY A 289 -26.86 5.30 -10.84
CA GLY A 289 -25.54 4.70 -10.66
C GLY A 289 -25.59 3.18 -10.56
N TYR A 290 -24.72 2.50 -11.30
CA TYR A 290 -24.59 1.04 -11.33
C TYR A 290 -23.15 0.60 -11.17
N LEU A 291 -22.94 -0.61 -10.65
CA LEU A 291 -21.65 -1.28 -10.63
C LEU A 291 -21.70 -2.45 -11.62
N LEU A 292 -20.91 -2.38 -12.69
CA LEU A 292 -20.71 -3.48 -13.62
C LEU A 292 -19.45 -4.24 -13.23
N ARG A 293 -19.60 -5.53 -12.94
CA ARG A 293 -18.48 -6.45 -12.67
C ARG A 293 -18.23 -7.35 -13.87
N LYS A 294 -17.01 -7.36 -14.37
CA LYS A 294 -16.46 -8.40 -15.24
C LYS A 294 -15.82 -9.48 -14.37
N HIS A 295 -16.23 -10.74 -14.56
CA HIS A 295 -15.65 -11.88 -13.85
C HIS A 295 -14.38 -12.36 -14.57
N LYS A 296 -13.24 -12.49 -13.86
CA LYS A 296 -12.00 -13.01 -14.45
C LYS A 296 -11.72 -14.48 -14.11
N ILE A 297 -12.17 -14.93 -12.94
CA ILE A 297 -11.84 -16.27 -12.43
C ILE A 297 -12.94 -17.29 -12.72
N LEU A 298 -14.22 -16.88 -12.63
CA LEU A 298 -15.33 -17.78 -12.86
C LEU A 298 -15.30 -18.27 -14.32
N LYS A 299 -15.19 -19.59 -14.48
CA LYS A 299 -14.78 -20.24 -15.74
C LYS A 299 -15.93 -20.42 -16.72
N ASN A 300 -17.17 -20.35 -16.25
CA ASN A 300 -18.37 -20.57 -17.06
C ASN A 300 -19.62 -19.92 -16.46
N ARG A 301 -20.69 -19.88 -17.27
CA ARG A 301 -22.00 -19.34 -16.90
C ARG A 301 -22.65 -20.04 -15.71
N GLU A 302 -22.46 -21.34 -15.53
CA GLU A 302 -23.07 -22.10 -14.42
C GLU A 302 -22.53 -21.62 -13.07
N GLN A 303 -21.21 -21.40 -12.97
CA GLN A 303 -20.58 -20.86 -11.76
C GLN A 303 -21.07 -19.44 -11.45
N ILE A 304 -21.18 -18.59 -12.47
CA ILE A 304 -21.66 -17.21 -12.29
C ILE A 304 -23.11 -17.19 -11.85
N ASN A 305 -23.96 -18.03 -12.46
CA ASN A 305 -25.35 -18.16 -12.06
C ASN A 305 -25.46 -18.68 -10.62
N PHE A 306 -24.64 -19.67 -10.24
CA PHE A 306 -24.61 -20.21 -8.89
C PHE A 306 -24.34 -19.13 -7.83
N TYR A 307 -23.26 -18.36 -7.98
CA TYR A 307 -22.92 -17.28 -7.03
C TYR A 307 -23.90 -16.11 -7.09
N SER A 308 -24.45 -15.80 -8.27
CA SER A 308 -25.47 -14.75 -8.42
C SER A 308 -26.78 -15.14 -7.73
N GLU A 309 -27.21 -16.39 -7.87
CA GLU A 309 -28.40 -16.90 -7.18
C GLU A 309 -28.17 -16.97 -5.67
N LEU A 310 -26.98 -17.39 -5.22
CA LEU A 310 -26.61 -17.38 -3.81
C LEU A 310 -26.78 -15.97 -3.20
N LEU A 311 -26.28 -14.94 -3.88
CA LEU A 311 -26.44 -13.55 -3.46
C LEU A 311 -27.91 -13.11 -3.40
N VAL A 312 -28.71 -13.47 -4.40
CA VAL A 312 -30.15 -13.17 -4.44
C VAL A 312 -30.88 -13.83 -3.26
N ASP A 313 -30.58 -15.11 -2.98
CA ASP A 313 -31.23 -15.85 -1.89
C ASP A 313 -30.77 -15.35 -0.52
N LEU A 314 -29.51 -14.94 -0.37
CA LEU A 314 -29.01 -14.27 0.84
C LEU A 314 -29.76 -12.96 1.09
N LEU A 315 -29.91 -12.11 0.07
CA LEU A 315 -30.65 -10.86 0.14
C LEU A 315 -32.12 -11.10 0.52
N ASN A 316 -32.78 -12.06 -0.13
CA ASN A 316 -34.18 -12.43 0.15
C ASN A 316 -34.37 -12.97 1.58
N ASN A 317 -33.34 -13.58 2.17
CA ASN A 317 -33.37 -14.07 3.55
C ASN A 317 -32.95 -13.01 4.58
N GLY A 318 -32.61 -11.81 4.11
CA GLY A 318 -32.34 -10.62 4.90
C GLY A 318 -30.87 -10.29 5.09
N ALA A 319 -29.91 -10.93 4.43
CA ALA A 319 -28.51 -10.50 4.51
C ALA A 319 -28.32 -9.15 3.79
N GLU A 320 -27.49 -8.26 4.35
CA GLU A 320 -27.10 -7.02 3.67
C GLU A 320 -26.00 -7.32 2.67
N VAL A 321 -26.37 -7.61 1.43
CA VAL A 321 -25.45 -7.94 0.32
C VAL A 321 -25.80 -7.12 -0.91
N SER A 322 -24.85 -7.01 -1.85
CA SER A 322 -25.09 -6.26 -3.08
C SER A 322 -26.27 -6.80 -3.89
N GLN A 323 -27.16 -5.91 -4.31
CA GLN A 323 -28.31 -6.25 -5.11
C GLN A 323 -27.93 -6.39 -6.59
N ILE A 324 -28.16 -7.57 -7.15
CA ILE A 324 -28.00 -7.86 -8.59
C ILE A 324 -29.22 -7.39 -9.37
N ILE A 325 -28.98 -6.77 -10.52
CA ILE A 325 -29.99 -6.35 -11.48
C ILE A 325 -30.15 -7.45 -12.53
N LYS A 326 -31.40 -7.85 -12.78
CA LYS A 326 -31.72 -8.79 -13.86
C LYS A 326 -31.73 -8.05 -15.19
N ASN A 327 -31.25 -8.73 -16.23
CA ASN A 327 -31.40 -8.24 -17.59
C ASN A 327 -32.86 -8.37 -18.07
N LYS A 328 -33.19 -7.87 -19.27
CA LYS A 328 -34.54 -7.91 -19.86
C LYS A 328 -35.08 -9.34 -20.06
N ASP A 329 -34.20 -10.33 -20.20
CA ASP A 329 -34.55 -11.75 -20.30
C ASP A 329 -34.72 -12.43 -18.92
N GLY A 330 -34.60 -11.69 -17.82
CA GLY A 330 -34.70 -12.20 -16.46
C GLY A 330 -33.44 -12.90 -15.93
N ARG A 331 -32.32 -12.86 -16.66
CA ARG A 331 -31.03 -13.46 -16.27
C ARG A 331 -30.24 -12.56 -15.32
N LEU A 332 -29.43 -13.15 -14.47
CA LEU A 332 -28.59 -12.45 -13.48
C LEU A 332 -27.22 -12.00 -14.03
N SER A 333 -26.89 -12.39 -15.26
CA SER A 333 -25.65 -12.01 -15.94
C SER A 333 -25.88 -11.78 -17.43
N ALA A 334 -25.02 -10.96 -18.03
CA ALA A 334 -24.92 -10.75 -19.47
C ALA A 334 -23.61 -11.33 -19.99
N GLU A 335 -23.58 -11.67 -21.28
CA GLU A 335 -22.39 -12.13 -21.98
C GLU A 335 -22.11 -11.20 -23.15
N ALA A 336 -20.88 -10.73 -23.26
CA ALA A 336 -20.44 -9.87 -24.35
C ALA A 336 -18.98 -10.18 -24.67
N SER A 337 -18.66 -10.32 -25.95
CA SER A 337 -17.30 -10.59 -26.43
C SER A 337 -16.61 -11.79 -25.78
N GLY A 338 -17.38 -12.82 -25.39
CA GLY A 338 -16.87 -14.03 -24.72
C GLY A 338 -16.60 -13.89 -23.22
N ASP A 339 -16.87 -12.72 -22.64
CA ASP A 339 -16.78 -12.46 -21.20
C ASP A 339 -18.17 -12.42 -20.56
N PHE A 340 -18.22 -12.64 -19.24
CA PHE A 340 -19.45 -12.55 -18.45
C PHE A 340 -19.45 -11.35 -17.51
N TYR A 341 -20.60 -10.72 -17.40
CA TYR A 341 -20.81 -9.50 -16.63
C TYR A 341 -22.02 -9.62 -15.71
N THR A 342 -21.90 -9.06 -14.51
CA THR A 342 -23.02 -8.90 -13.57
C THR A 342 -23.19 -7.42 -13.26
N LEU A 343 -24.43 -6.94 -13.33
CA LEU A 343 -24.77 -5.56 -13.00
C LEU A 343 -25.38 -5.52 -11.59
N PHE A 344 -24.88 -4.62 -10.76
CA PHE A 344 -25.36 -4.38 -9.40
C PHE A 344 -25.85 -2.94 -9.26
N ASN A 345 -26.74 -2.70 -8.28
CA ASN A 345 -26.99 -1.35 -7.81
C ASN A 345 -25.69 -0.76 -7.25
N PHE A 346 -25.34 0.47 -7.65
CA PHE A 346 -24.20 1.15 -7.05
C PHE A 346 -24.56 1.63 -5.65
N ILE A 347 -23.66 1.39 -4.70
CA ILE A 347 -23.81 1.84 -3.32
C ILE A 347 -22.73 2.90 -3.07
N GLU A 348 -23.17 4.14 -2.90
CA GLU A 348 -22.28 5.24 -2.49
C GLU A 348 -21.94 5.11 -1.01
N ALA A 349 -20.79 4.50 -0.73
CA ALA A 349 -20.32 4.12 0.59
C ALA A 349 -18.78 4.07 0.67
N TYR A 350 -18.28 3.91 1.89
CA TYR A 350 -16.86 3.73 2.20
C TYR A 350 -16.61 2.26 2.57
N TYR A 351 -15.35 1.82 2.56
CA TYR A 351 -14.98 0.60 3.28
C TYR A 351 -15.07 0.81 4.79
N PHE A 352 -14.91 -0.28 5.55
CA PHE A 352 -14.94 -0.24 7.00
C PHE A 352 -14.05 0.86 7.59
N PHE A 353 -14.61 1.59 8.57
CA PHE A 353 -13.91 2.62 9.34
C PHE A 353 -13.94 2.22 10.84
N PRO A 354 -12.81 2.31 11.58
CA PRO A 354 -12.69 1.74 12.91
C PRO A 354 -13.35 2.60 14.00
N THR A 355 -14.68 2.58 14.06
CA THR A 355 -15.47 3.07 15.20
C THR A 355 -16.18 1.91 15.89
N GLU A 356 -16.45 2.04 17.18
CA GLU A 356 -17.15 0.99 17.93
C GLU A 356 -18.54 0.69 17.34
N ASP A 357 -19.28 1.72 16.90
CA ASP A 357 -20.59 1.54 16.25
C ASP A 357 -20.47 0.81 14.91
N ALA A 358 -19.46 1.14 14.11
CA ALA A 358 -19.19 0.42 12.87
C ALA A 358 -18.84 -1.04 13.14
N LEU A 359 -17.99 -1.33 14.14
CA LEU A 359 -17.64 -2.69 14.54
C LEU A 359 -18.89 -3.48 14.94
N LYS A 360 -19.74 -2.92 15.82
CA LYS A 360 -21.02 -3.57 16.20
C LYS A 360 -21.91 -3.84 15.01
N SER A 361 -22.05 -2.86 14.10
CA SER A 361 -22.86 -3.02 12.89
C SER A 361 -22.31 -4.13 11.98
N VAL A 362 -21.00 -4.16 11.74
CA VAL A 362 -20.35 -5.21 10.95
C VAL A 362 -20.57 -6.58 11.57
N THR A 363 -20.30 -6.71 12.86
CA THR A 363 -20.47 -7.96 13.59
C THR A 363 -21.91 -8.50 13.49
N GLN A 364 -22.91 -7.65 13.70
CA GLN A 364 -24.31 -8.07 13.64
C GLN A 364 -24.72 -8.50 12.23
N ASN A 365 -24.21 -7.82 11.20
CA ASN A 365 -24.49 -8.20 9.81
C ASN A 365 -23.76 -9.47 9.37
N ILE A 366 -22.54 -9.73 9.86
CA ILE A 366 -21.85 -11.01 9.68
C ILE A 366 -22.65 -12.14 10.33
N ALA A 367 -23.11 -11.96 11.58
CA ALA A 367 -23.94 -12.95 12.26
C ALA A 367 -25.27 -13.20 11.52
N LYS A 368 -25.93 -12.14 11.02
CA LYS A 368 -27.15 -12.21 10.20
C LYS A 368 -26.89 -12.97 8.90
N MET A 369 -25.76 -12.73 8.24
CA MET A 369 -25.33 -13.46 7.04
C MET A 369 -25.14 -14.95 7.34
N HIS A 370 -24.47 -15.31 8.44
CA HIS A 370 -24.32 -16.71 8.86
C HIS A 370 -25.66 -17.39 9.18
N ASP A 371 -26.65 -16.66 9.71
CA ASP A 371 -28.01 -17.20 9.87
C ASP A 371 -28.73 -17.36 8.53
N CYS A 372 -28.52 -16.46 7.58
CA CYS A 372 -29.05 -16.60 6.23
C CYS A 372 -28.45 -17.82 5.51
N PHE A 373 -27.15 -18.07 5.65
CA PHE A 373 -26.53 -19.29 5.14
C PHE A 373 -27.19 -20.56 5.68
N ASN A 374 -27.54 -20.61 6.96
CA ASN A 374 -28.26 -21.75 7.54
C ASN A 374 -29.66 -21.93 6.93
N LYS A 375 -30.38 -20.84 6.63
CA LYS A 375 -31.72 -20.90 6.03
C LYS A 375 -31.70 -21.43 4.59
N ILE A 376 -30.60 -21.20 3.87
CA ILE A 376 -30.45 -21.62 2.46
C ILE A 376 -29.57 -22.88 2.32
N ALA A 377 -29.14 -23.49 3.43
CA ALA A 377 -28.19 -24.60 3.44
C ALA A 377 -28.68 -25.79 2.60
N ASP A 378 -29.97 -26.13 2.67
CA ASP A 378 -30.56 -27.24 1.90
C ASP A 378 -30.32 -27.11 0.38
N LYS A 379 -30.30 -25.88 -0.14
CA LYS A 379 -30.07 -25.60 -1.57
C LYS A 379 -28.59 -25.61 -1.94
N TYR A 380 -27.72 -25.06 -1.08
CA TYR A 380 -26.35 -24.73 -1.46
C TYR A 380 -25.28 -25.64 -0.84
N PHE A 381 -25.52 -26.23 0.32
CA PHE A 381 -24.49 -26.90 1.13
C PHE A 381 -23.75 -27.98 0.35
N ALA A 382 -24.46 -28.91 -0.28
CA ALA A 382 -23.83 -30.01 -1.02
C ALA A 382 -23.04 -29.55 -2.26
N ALA A 383 -23.43 -28.42 -2.88
CA ALA A 383 -22.69 -27.84 -4.00
C ALA A 383 -21.43 -27.11 -3.52
N ILE A 384 -21.56 -26.32 -2.45
CA ILE A 384 -20.43 -25.64 -1.82
C ILE A 384 -19.45 -26.64 -1.23
N GLU A 385 -19.91 -27.75 -0.64
CA GLU A 385 -19.02 -28.78 -0.10
C GLU A 385 -18.20 -29.46 -1.21
N ARG A 386 -18.83 -29.76 -2.36
CA ARG A 386 -18.14 -30.32 -3.52
C ARG A 386 -17.10 -29.36 -4.09
N THR A 387 -17.46 -28.08 -4.25
CA THR A 387 -16.54 -27.05 -4.75
C THR A 387 -15.48 -26.67 -3.73
N SER A 388 -15.75 -26.74 -2.43
CA SER A 388 -14.73 -26.58 -1.37
C SER A 388 -13.65 -27.65 -1.45
N LYS A 389 -14.00 -28.83 -2.00
CA LYS A 389 -13.06 -29.93 -2.26
C LYS A 389 -12.34 -29.77 -3.61
N ASP A 390 -12.79 -28.90 -4.50
CA ASP A 390 -12.23 -28.66 -5.83
C ASP A 390 -11.48 -27.31 -5.84
N SER A 391 -10.16 -27.36 -5.97
CA SER A 391 -9.21 -26.35 -5.47
C SER A 391 -9.11 -25.05 -6.32
N ALA A 392 -10.22 -24.38 -6.60
CA ALA A 392 -10.25 -23.17 -7.44
C ALA A 392 -10.17 -21.84 -6.67
N VAL A 393 -10.35 -21.85 -5.34
CA VAL A 393 -10.29 -20.64 -4.49
C VAL A 393 -8.93 -20.54 -3.79
N TYR A 394 -8.30 -19.38 -3.92
CA TYR A 394 -6.89 -19.05 -3.67
C TYR A 394 -6.26 -19.54 -2.34
N PHE A 395 -7.05 -19.83 -1.30
CA PHE A 395 -6.55 -20.39 -0.02
C PHE A 395 -7.12 -21.77 0.36
N ASN A 396 -8.15 -22.23 -0.34
CA ASN A 396 -8.73 -23.57 -0.14
C ASN A 396 -7.89 -24.68 -0.80
N ILE A 397 -6.82 -24.29 -1.49
CA ILE A 397 -5.88 -25.19 -2.16
C ILE A 397 -5.04 -25.97 -1.14
N ILE A 398 -4.64 -25.31 -0.04
CA ILE A 398 -3.84 -25.93 1.02
C ILE A 398 -4.75 -26.61 2.03
N LYS A 399 -5.08 -27.88 1.75
CA LYS A 399 -5.91 -28.72 2.63
C LYS A 399 -5.13 -29.31 3.80
N ASP A 400 -3.88 -29.65 3.57
CA ASP A 400 -2.99 -30.23 4.57
C ASP A 400 -1.68 -29.47 4.55
N TYR A 401 -1.07 -29.34 5.73
CA TYR A 401 0.24 -28.74 5.91
C TYR A 401 0.98 -29.45 7.04
N SER A 402 2.30 -29.34 7.03
CA SER A 402 3.19 -30.00 7.96
C SER A 402 4.39 -29.13 8.29
N VAL A 403 5.09 -29.48 9.38
CA VAL A 403 6.38 -28.87 9.72
C VAL A 403 7.38 -29.04 8.59
N SER A 404 7.38 -30.21 7.92
CA SER A 404 8.28 -30.51 6.80
C SER A 404 8.09 -29.58 5.60
N ASP A 405 6.90 -29.04 5.36
CA ASP A 405 6.68 -28.09 4.25
C ASP A 405 7.50 -26.81 4.46
N PHE A 406 7.54 -26.32 5.70
CA PHE A 406 8.31 -25.14 6.08
C PHE A 406 9.82 -25.44 6.16
N GLU A 407 10.22 -26.63 6.61
CA GLU A 407 11.62 -27.08 6.58
C GLU A 407 12.16 -27.18 5.15
N ASN A 408 11.34 -27.62 4.19
CA ASN A 408 11.72 -27.66 2.78
C ASN A 408 11.98 -26.25 2.22
N ILE A 409 11.11 -25.28 2.52
CA ILE A 409 11.29 -23.88 2.13
C ILE A 409 12.55 -23.28 2.79
N GLU A 410 12.73 -23.53 4.09
CA GLU A 410 13.92 -23.10 4.83
C GLU A 410 15.21 -23.61 4.18
N LYS A 411 15.24 -24.89 3.81
CA LYS A 411 16.38 -25.49 3.11
C LYS A 411 16.65 -24.80 1.76
N ILE A 412 15.61 -24.55 0.96
CA ILE A 412 15.74 -23.84 -0.33
C ILE A 412 16.38 -22.47 -0.12
N ILE A 413 15.93 -21.73 0.89
CA ILE A 413 16.45 -20.39 1.21
C ILE A 413 17.91 -20.44 1.66
N LEU A 414 18.27 -21.39 2.53
CA LEU A 414 19.63 -21.55 3.04
C LEU A 414 20.65 -21.92 1.94
N GLU A 415 20.20 -22.55 0.85
CA GLU A 415 21.02 -22.88 -0.32
C GLU A 415 21.19 -21.72 -1.32
N LYS A 416 20.46 -20.60 -1.15
CA LYS A 416 20.58 -19.42 -2.04
C LYS A 416 21.95 -18.75 -1.89
N LYS A 417 22.62 -18.48 -3.02
CA LYS A 417 23.89 -17.72 -3.07
C LYS A 417 23.76 -16.27 -2.55
N LYS A 418 22.57 -15.68 -2.75
CA LYS A 418 22.22 -14.34 -2.28
C LYS A 418 20.79 -14.40 -1.76
N ARG A 419 20.60 -13.99 -0.51
CA ARG A 419 19.31 -13.85 0.12
C ARG A 419 18.76 -12.44 -0.09
N ASP A 420 17.44 -12.36 -0.22
CA ASP A 420 16.68 -11.12 -0.22
C ASP A 420 16.02 -10.89 1.15
N SER A 421 15.30 -9.79 1.29
CA SER A 421 14.64 -9.43 2.54
C SER A 421 13.46 -10.35 2.91
N ILE A 422 12.82 -10.99 1.92
CA ILE A 422 11.74 -11.95 2.16
C ILE A 422 12.32 -13.23 2.77
N ASP A 423 13.46 -13.68 2.24
CA ASP A 423 14.21 -14.82 2.79
C ASP A 423 14.57 -14.58 4.26
N ASP A 424 15.16 -13.42 4.58
CA ASP A 424 15.59 -13.09 5.94
C ASP A 424 14.39 -12.97 6.89
N LEU A 425 13.27 -12.38 6.43
CA LEU A 425 12.03 -12.29 7.20
C LEU A 425 11.45 -13.68 7.51
N PHE A 426 11.41 -14.58 6.54
CA PHE A 426 10.94 -15.96 6.75
C PHE A 426 11.84 -16.70 7.75
N LEU A 427 13.17 -16.67 7.55
CA LEU A 427 14.12 -17.36 8.43
C LEU A 427 14.05 -16.84 9.88
N ALA A 428 13.80 -15.55 10.08
CA ALA A 428 13.64 -14.97 11.41
C ALA A 428 12.40 -15.48 12.17
N LYS A 429 11.40 -16.04 11.47
CA LYS A 429 10.09 -16.40 12.04
C LYS A 429 9.71 -17.87 11.83
N VAL A 430 10.49 -18.65 11.09
CA VAL A 430 10.17 -20.05 10.74
C VAL A 430 9.89 -20.93 11.96
N ASP A 431 10.63 -20.75 13.06
CA ASP A 431 10.43 -21.50 14.29
C ASP A 431 9.06 -21.22 14.94
N ILE A 432 8.54 -19.99 14.81
CA ILE A 432 7.20 -19.64 15.28
C ILE A 432 6.15 -20.42 14.48
N PHE A 433 6.32 -20.55 13.16
CA PHE A 433 5.40 -21.32 12.32
C PHE A 433 5.44 -22.80 12.69
N LYS A 434 6.63 -23.39 12.84
CA LYS A 434 6.80 -24.80 13.25
C LYS A 434 6.12 -25.07 14.59
N LYS A 435 6.33 -24.20 15.59
CA LYS A 435 5.69 -24.28 16.90
C LYS A 435 4.17 -24.16 16.79
N THR A 436 3.68 -23.24 15.98
CA THR A 436 2.24 -23.01 15.77
C THR A 436 1.57 -24.24 15.13
N ILE A 437 2.20 -24.87 14.14
CA ILE A 437 1.70 -26.12 13.54
C ILE A 437 1.60 -27.23 14.58
N ALA A 438 2.63 -27.37 15.43
CA ALA A 438 2.61 -28.37 16.50
C ALA A 438 1.53 -28.10 17.56
N GLU A 439 1.23 -26.83 17.82
CA GLU A 439 0.16 -26.41 18.72
C GLU A 439 -1.22 -26.71 18.13
N ILE A 440 -1.49 -26.31 16.88
CA ILE A 440 -2.76 -26.58 16.20
C ILE A 440 -3.07 -28.07 16.18
N LYS A 441 -2.06 -28.92 15.91
CA LYS A 441 -2.21 -30.38 15.91
C LYS A 441 -2.74 -30.95 17.23
N LYS A 442 -2.47 -30.31 18.38
CA LYS A 442 -3.00 -30.75 19.68
C LYS A 442 -4.51 -30.57 19.79
N TYR A 443 -5.09 -29.67 18.99
CA TYR A 443 -6.51 -29.34 18.99
C TYR A 443 -7.25 -29.93 17.79
N GLN A 444 -6.59 -30.70 16.94
CA GLN A 444 -7.17 -31.22 15.68
C GLN A 444 -8.47 -31.99 15.90
N GLU A 445 -8.50 -32.92 16.86
CA GLU A 445 -9.71 -33.70 17.17
C GLU A 445 -10.87 -32.81 17.65
N LYS A 446 -10.58 -31.76 18.43
CA LYS A 446 -11.61 -30.81 18.87
C LYS A 446 -12.12 -29.95 17.72
N ILE A 447 -11.21 -29.45 16.87
CA ILE A 447 -11.56 -28.66 15.68
C ILE A 447 -12.48 -29.47 14.75
N GLU A 448 -12.20 -30.76 14.55
CA GLU A 448 -13.02 -31.64 13.70
C GLU A 448 -14.44 -31.86 14.23
N GLN A 449 -14.64 -31.75 15.54
CA GLN A 449 -15.94 -31.89 16.21
C GLN A 449 -16.75 -30.60 16.23
N LEU A 450 -16.14 -29.45 15.87
CA LEU A 450 -16.85 -28.17 15.86
C LEU A 450 -17.97 -28.14 14.80
N PRO A 451 -19.08 -27.43 15.08
CA PRO A 451 -20.15 -27.22 14.10
C PRO A 451 -19.63 -26.59 12.80
N LYS A 452 -20.08 -27.13 11.65
CA LYS A 452 -19.74 -26.62 10.31
C LYS A 452 -20.94 -26.00 9.60
N GLN A 453 -20.70 -24.96 8.81
CA GLN A 453 -21.71 -24.28 7.97
C GLN A 453 -21.03 -23.72 6.72
N ILE A 454 -21.82 -23.13 5.84
CA ILE A 454 -21.30 -22.25 4.79
C ILE A 454 -20.79 -20.98 5.46
N ILE A 455 -19.52 -20.65 5.22
CA ILE A 455 -18.88 -19.41 5.67
C ILE A 455 -18.44 -18.57 4.47
N HIS A 456 -18.23 -17.27 4.67
CA HIS A 456 -17.74 -16.35 3.64
C HIS A 456 -16.25 -16.54 3.36
N SER A 457 -15.44 -16.82 4.39
CA SER A 457 -14.01 -17.16 4.30
C SER A 457 -13.06 -16.05 3.84
N ASP A 458 -13.55 -14.82 3.66
CA ASP A 458 -12.73 -13.66 3.26
C ASP A 458 -13.27 -12.34 3.84
N LEU A 459 -13.69 -12.37 5.11
CA LEU A 459 -14.24 -11.20 5.80
C LEU A 459 -13.12 -10.23 6.21
N HIS A 460 -12.92 -9.19 5.40
CA HIS A 460 -11.94 -8.13 5.64
C HIS A 460 -12.51 -6.73 5.37
N PRO A 461 -11.85 -5.64 5.83
CA PRO A 461 -12.38 -4.27 5.74
C PRO A 461 -12.88 -3.85 4.35
N HIS A 462 -12.20 -4.28 3.27
CA HIS A 462 -12.57 -3.95 1.89
C HIS A 462 -13.74 -4.75 1.31
N ASN A 463 -14.26 -5.75 2.04
CA ASN A 463 -15.45 -6.52 1.65
C ASN A 463 -16.71 -6.05 2.39
N ILE A 464 -16.63 -4.92 3.09
CA ILE A 464 -17.76 -4.30 3.77
C ILE A 464 -17.92 -2.87 3.25
N LEU A 465 -19.08 -2.56 2.69
CA LEU A 465 -19.49 -1.20 2.39
C LEU A 465 -20.26 -0.61 3.56
N MET A 466 -19.90 0.60 3.94
CA MET A 466 -20.46 1.30 5.08
C MET A 466 -20.82 2.74 4.78
N ARG A 467 -21.92 3.18 5.37
CA ARG A 467 -22.36 4.58 5.39
C ARG A 467 -22.93 4.92 6.76
N ASN A 468 -22.47 6.00 7.37
CA ASN A 468 -22.92 6.43 8.70
C ASN A 468 -22.85 5.32 9.78
N ASN A 469 -21.72 4.60 9.86
CA ASN A 469 -21.49 3.44 10.74
C ASN A 469 -22.43 2.24 10.53
N LYS A 470 -23.23 2.22 9.46
CA LYS A 470 -24.09 1.09 9.09
C LYS A 470 -23.52 0.34 7.90
N VAL A 471 -23.65 -0.99 7.92
CA VAL A 471 -23.33 -1.83 6.75
C VAL A 471 -24.42 -1.64 5.71
N GLU A 472 -24.00 -1.31 4.49
CA GLU A 472 -24.87 -1.23 3.31
C GLU A 472 -24.78 -2.50 2.47
N ALA A 473 -23.61 -3.14 2.42
CA ALA A 473 -23.44 -4.45 1.78
C ALA A 473 -22.17 -5.16 2.26
N ILE A 474 -22.26 -6.49 2.40
CA ILE A 474 -21.15 -7.42 2.40
C ILE A 474 -20.88 -7.82 0.94
N LEU A 475 -19.62 -7.88 0.56
CA LEU A 475 -19.16 -8.09 -0.82
C LEU A 475 -18.34 -9.37 -0.95
N ASP A 476 -18.26 -9.88 -2.19
CA ASP A 476 -17.30 -10.90 -2.63
C ASP A 476 -17.47 -12.31 -2.03
N PHE A 477 -18.51 -13.01 -2.50
CA PHE A 477 -18.90 -14.34 -2.03
C PHE A 477 -18.25 -15.49 -2.80
N ASP A 478 -17.29 -15.20 -3.69
CA ASP A 478 -16.67 -16.20 -4.57
C ASP A 478 -15.77 -17.19 -3.79
N ALA A 479 -15.43 -16.87 -2.53
CA ALA A 479 -14.59 -17.67 -1.65
C ALA A 479 -15.36 -18.54 -0.64
N VAL A 480 -16.70 -18.58 -0.70
CA VAL A 480 -17.51 -19.31 0.28
C VAL A 480 -17.13 -20.80 0.32
N ARG A 481 -17.14 -21.37 1.52
CA ARG A 481 -16.78 -22.79 1.74
C ARG A 481 -17.50 -23.37 2.94
N ILE A 482 -17.47 -24.69 3.06
CA ILE A 482 -17.88 -25.37 4.29
C ILE A 482 -16.72 -25.40 5.29
N SER A 483 -16.93 -24.81 6.47
CA SER A 483 -15.93 -24.78 7.55
C SER A 483 -16.59 -24.52 8.90
N GLU A 484 -15.79 -24.48 9.97
CA GLU A 484 -16.24 -24.27 11.35
C GLU A 484 -16.87 -22.88 11.49
N HIS A 485 -18.02 -22.79 12.18
CA HIS A 485 -18.78 -21.52 12.25
C HIS A 485 -17.93 -20.40 12.86
N ALA A 486 -17.18 -20.74 13.91
CA ALA A 486 -16.33 -19.82 14.65
C ALA A 486 -15.14 -19.30 13.85
N ARG A 487 -14.72 -19.98 12.77
CA ARG A 487 -13.53 -19.60 12.00
C ARG A 487 -13.70 -18.25 11.32
N ASP A 488 -14.84 -18.03 10.66
CA ASP A 488 -15.12 -16.78 9.95
C ASP A 488 -15.33 -15.62 10.94
N ALA A 489 -15.93 -15.92 12.10
CA ALA A 489 -16.05 -14.97 13.21
C ALA A 489 -14.68 -14.60 13.80
N ALA A 490 -13.80 -15.57 14.05
CA ALA A 490 -12.43 -15.34 14.52
C ALA A 490 -11.62 -14.51 13.52
N PHE A 491 -11.74 -14.83 12.23
CA PHE A 491 -11.11 -14.06 11.16
C PHE A 491 -11.61 -12.61 11.14
N ALA A 492 -12.92 -12.39 11.22
CA ALA A 492 -13.49 -11.06 11.30
C ALA A 492 -13.02 -10.28 12.55
N ILE A 493 -13.03 -10.89 13.74
CA ILE A 493 -12.53 -10.27 14.99
C ILE A 493 -11.15 -9.66 14.76
N TYR A 494 -10.22 -10.46 14.24
CA TYR A 494 -8.87 -10.00 13.97
C TYR A 494 -8.84 -8.92 12.89
N ARG A 495 -9.47 -9.14 11.73
CA ARG A 495 -9.31 -8.27 10.56
C ARG A 495 -9.90 -6.88 10.75
N PHE A 496 -11.06 -6.78 11.42
CA PHE A 496 -11.68 -5.50 11.75
C PHE A 496 -11.07 -4.88 13.01
N GLY A 497 -10.80 -5.68 14.04
CA GLY A 497 -10.18 -5.22 15.28
C GLY A 497 -8.78 -4.64 15.05
N ARG A 498 -7.98 -5.25 14.18
CA ARG A 498 -6.64 -4.80 13.78
C ARG A 498 -6.64 -3.33 13.34
N GLN A 499 -7.68 -2.88 12.65
CA GLN A 499 -7.75 -1.50 12.13
C GLN A 499 -7.81 -0.44 13.24
N PHE A 500 -8.25 -0.79 14.45
CA PHE A 500 -8.21 0.11 15.61
C PHE A 500 -6.82 0.22 16.25
N LEU A 501 -5.95 -0.75 15.98
CA LEU A 501 -4.65 -0.90 16.61
C LEU A 501 -3.54 -0.27 15.75
N ILE A 502 -3.86 0.21 14.55
CA ILE A 502 -2.91 0.85 13.66
C ILE A 502 -2.32 2.11 14.33
N ASN A 503 -1.00 2.22 14.29
CA ASN A 503 -0.22 3.31 14.91
C ASN A 503 -0.42 3.43 16.43
N LYS A 504 -0.95 2.40 17.10
CA LYS A 504 -1.02 2.33 18.56
C LYS A 504 0.29 1.84 19.14
N SER A 505 0.62 2.34 20.33
CA SER A 505 1.72 1.76 21.11
C SER A 505 1.39 0.33 21.54
N GLU A 506 2.42 -0.46 21.85
CA GLU A 506 2.25 -1.84 22.31
C GLU A 506 1.34 -1.95 23.55
N GLU A 507 1.47 -1.00 24.50
CA GLU A 507 0.65 -0.95 25.71
C GLU A 507 -0.82 -0.65 25.39
N GLU A 508 -1.08 0.29 24.49
CA GLU A 508 -2.43 0.58 24.00
C GLU A 508 -3.04 -0.64 23.30
N ALA A 509 -2.27 -1.31 22.43
CA ALA A 509 -2.72 -2.49 21.70
C ALA A 509 -3.08 -3.64 22.66
N LYS A 510 -2.23 -3.94 23.65
CA LYS A 510 -2.48 -4.97 24.68
C LYS A 510 -3.74 -4.67 25.50
N SER A 511 -4.03 -3.40 25.76
CA SER A 511 -5.23 -2.98 26.49
C SER A 511 -6.50 -3.02 25.63
N LEU A 512 -6.39 -2.67 24.34
CA LEU A 512 -7.54 -2.46 23.47
C LEU A 512 -7.98 -3.73 22.72
N ALA A 513 -7.04 -4.56 22.26
CA ALA A 513 -7.37 -5.74 21.45
C ALA A 513 -8.33 -6.73 22.14
N PRO A 514 -8.16 -7.09 23.44
CA PRO A 514 -9.12 -7.95 24.12
C PRO A 514 -10.51 -7.34 24.21
N LYS A 515 -10.61 -6.01 24.41
CA LYS A 515 -11.90 -5.29 24.48
C LYS A 515 -12.62 -5.31 23.13
N LEU A 516 -11.89 -5.16 22.02
CA LEU A 516 -12.47 -5.23 20.67
C LEU A 516 -13.00 -6.63 20.37
N LYS A 517 -12.26 -7.68 20.74
CA LYS A 517 -12.75 -9.06 20.68
C LYS A 517 -14.03 -9.23 21.50
N ASP A 518 -14.07 -8.74 22.73
CA ASP A 518 -15.26 -8.86 23.59
C ASP A 518 -16.46 -8.09 23.02
N ILE A 519 -16.25 -6.88 22.46
CA ILE A 519 -17.30 -6.12 21.77
C ILE A 519 -17.86 -6.92 20.59
N PHE A 520 -16.99 -7.54 19.79
CA PHE A 520 -17.40 -8.39 18.68
C PHE A 520 -18.18 -9.60 19.18
N ILE A 521 -17.63 -10.43 20.07
CA ILE A 521 -18.30 -11.64 20.56
C ILE A 521 -19.67 -11.31 21.17
N ASN A 522 -19.75 -10.29 22.02
CA ASN A 522 -21.00 -9.88 22.65
C ASN A 522 -22.03 -9.35 21.64
N SER A 523 -21.58 -8.71 20.55
CA SER A 523 -22.49 -8.22 19.50
C SER A 523 -22.95 -9.33 18.56
N TYR A 524 -22.08 -10.30 18.28
CA TYR A 524 -22.37 -11.46 17.46
C TYR A 524 -23.42 -12.36 18.13
N LEU A 525 -23.22 -12.65 19.42
CA LEU A 525 -24.08 -13.50 20.23
C LEU A 525 -25.52 -12.97 20.41
N LYS A 526 -25.77 -11.68 20.13
CA LYS A 526 -27.13 -11.11 20.08
C LYS A 526 -27.95 -11.62 18.90
N VAL A 527 -27.29 -12.10 17.85
CA VAL A 527 -27.92 -12.55 16.60
C VAL A 527 -27.79 -14.06 16.48
N LYS A 528 -26.56 -14.59 16.56
CA LYS A 528 -26.27 -16.02 16.36
C LYS A 528 -25.48 -16.59 17.53
N LYS A 529 -25.90 -17.75 18.02
CA LYS A 529 -25.23 -18.46 19.13
C LYS A 529 -23.91 -19.10 18.66
N LEU A 530 -22.93 -19.11 19.55
CA LEU A 530 -21.73 -19.94 19.49
C LEU A 530 -21.59 -20.71 20.79
N THR A 531 -21.07 -21.93 20.72
CA THR A 531 -20.71 -22.74 21.87
C THR A 531 -19.49 -22.18 22.58
N ALA A 532 -19.27 -22.59 23.84
CA ALA A 532 -18.08 -22.19 24.58
C ALA A 532 -16.79 -22.69 23.90
N GLU A 533 -16.81 -23.92 23.38
CA GLU A 533 -15.68 -24.54 22.69
C GLU A 533 -15.35 -23.82 21.38
N GLU A 534 -16.36 -23.38 20.62
CA GLU A 534 -16.17 -22.54 19.43
C GLU A 534 -15.43 -21.23 19.75
N ILE A 535 -15.80 -20.56 20.86
CA ILE A 535 -15.16 -19.31 21.30
C ILE A 535 -13.74 -19.57 21.80
N GLU A 536 -13.55 -20.65 22.57
CA GLU A 536 -12.25 -21.07 23.11
C GLU A 536 -11.24 -21.35 21.99
N LEU A 537 -11.66 -22.00 20.91
CA LEU A 537 -10.78 -22.42 19.81
C LEU A 537 -10.59 -21.37 18.71
N MET A 538 -11.23 -20.19 18.80
CA MET A 538 -11.04 -19.09 17.83
C MET A 538 -9.57 -18.75 17.51
N PRO A 539 -8.66 -18.55 18.48
CA PRO A 539 -7.26 -18.24 18.16
C PRO A 539 -6.56 -19.39 17.42
N VAL A 540 -6.92 -20.64 17.72
CA VAL A 540 -6.36 -21.82 17.05
C VAL A 540 -6.88 -21.92 15.61
N LEU A 541 -8.18 -21.74 15.39
CA LEU A 541 -8.80 -21.70 14.06
C LEU A 541 -8.19 -20.59 13.20
N LEU A 542 -7.93 -19.44 13.80
CA LEU A 542 -7.33 -18.30 13.12
C LEU A 542 -5.87 -18.56 12.74
N LYS A 543 -5.06 -19.11 13.65
CA LYS A 543 -3.69 -19.54 13.37
C LYS A 543 -3.65 -20.63 12.28
N ASP A 544 -4.57 -21.59 12.30
CA ASP A 544 -4.73 -22.61 11.23
C ASP A 544 -5.02 -21.96 9.87
N GLU A 545 -5.90 -20.95 9.82
CA GLU A 545 -6.17 -20.21 8.60
C GLU A 545 -4.93 -19.48 8.08
N PHE A 546 -4.18 -18.80 8.96
CA PHE A 546 -2.98 -18.07 8.55
C PHE A 546 -1.83 -18.98 8.14
N ILE A 547 -1.68 -20.19 8.71
CA ILE A 547 -0.68 -21.16 8.23
C ILE A 547 -0.96 -21.55 6.79
N ARG A 548 -2.23 -21.81 6.43
CA ARG A 548 -2.61 -22.16 5.06
C ARG A 548 -2.32 -21.02 4.08
N LYS A 549 -2.68 -19.77 4.46
CA LYS A 549 -2.40 -18.57 3.66
C LYS A 549 -0.89 -18.33 3.49
N LEU A 550 -0.14 -18.47 4.58
CA LEU A 550 1.32 -18.30 4.59
C LEU A 550 1.98 -19.34 3.68
N LEU A 551 1.64 -20.62 3.85
CA LEU A 551 2.23 -21.71 3.07
C LEU A 551 1.90 -21.56 1.57
N PHE A 552 0.69 -21.16 1.24
CA PHE A 552 0.29 -20.88 -0.14
C PHE A 552 1.23 -19.85 -0.80
N VAL A 553 1.47 -18.71 -0.13
CA VAL A 553 2.33 -17.66 -0.67
C VAL A 553 3.78 -18.14 -0.77
N LEU A 554 4.28 -18.88 0.22
CA LEU A 554 5.63 -19.41 0.19
C LEU A 554 5.84 -20.44 -0.93
N TRP A 555 4.88 -21.34 -1.17
CA TRP A 555 4.92 -22.25 -2.31
C TRP A 555 4.93 -21.49 -3.63
N GLY A 556 4.08 -20.47 -3.77
CA GLY A 556 4.10 -19.56 -4.91
C GLY A 556 5.51 -19.01 -5.18
N ILE A 557 6.14 -18.42 -4.15
CA ILE A 557 7.47 -17.81 -4.27
C ILE A 557 8.55 -18.85 -4.60
N TYR A 558 8.64 -19.93 -3.82
CA TYR A 558 9.83 -20.79 -3.79
C TYR A 558 9.71 -22.04 -4.67
N LEU A 559 8.50 -22.48 -5.01
CA LEU A 559 8.27 -23.70 -5.79
C LEU A 559 7.69 -23.41 -7.18
N GLU A 560 6.91 -22.34 -7.32
CA GLU A 560 6.16 -22.03 -8.56
C GLU A 560 6.66 -20.78 -9.29
N ASN A 561 7.60 -20.02 -8.70
CA ASN A 561 8.06 -18.73 -9.21
C ASN A 561 6.90 -17.74 -9.48
N ASN A 562 5.86 -17.81 -8.64
CA ASN A 562 4.68 -16.97 -8.66
C ASN A 562 4.73 -15.95 -7.51
N LEU A 563 4.93 -14.68 -7.87
CA LEU A 563 5.08 -13.58 -6.92
C LEU A 563 3.79 -12.77 -6.71
N ALA A 564 2.65 -13.21 -7.24
CA ALA A 564 1.41 -12.41 -7.23
C ALA A 564 1.00 -11.94 -5.82
N TRP A 565 1.40 -12.65 -4.77
CA TRP A 565 1.02 -12.36 -3.38
C TRP A 565 2.21 -12.31 -2.43
N SER A 566 3.43 -12.22 -2.96
CA SER A 566 4.65 -12.11 -2.13
C SER A 566 4.62 -10.89 -1.21
N LYS A 567 3.93 -9.82 -1.63
CA LYS A 567 3.70 -8.58 -0.89
C LYS A 567 2.85 -8.76 0.36
N ASP A 568 2.02 -9.79 0.39
CA ASP A 568 1.14 -10.10 1.51
C ASP A 568 1.82 -10.98 2.56
N LEU A 569 3.04 -11.46 2.27
CA LEU A 569 3.81 -12.28 3.19
C LEU A 569 4.06 -11.58 4.54
N PRO A 570 4.53 -10.31 4.62
CA PRO A 570 4.80 -9.68 5.90
C PRO A 570 3.57 -9.59 6.81
N LYS A 571 2.39 -9.29 6.25
CA LYS A 571 1.15 -9.22 7.04
C LYS A 571 0.66 -10.59 7.51
N PHE A 572 0.91 -11.66 6.73
CA PHE A 572 0.60 -13.03 7.17
C PHE A 572 1.55 -13.49 8.27
N ILE A 573 2.82 -13.09 8.22
CA ILE A 573 3.81 -13.37 9.26
C ILE A 573 3.47 -12.61 10.56
N ALA A 574 3.16 -11.31 10.48
CA ALA A 574 2.80 -10.51 11.65
C ALA A 574 1.53 -11.01 12.36
N ALA A 575 0.58 -11.59 11.61
CA ALA A 575 -0.69 -12.08 12.16
C ALA A 575 -0.51 -13.04 13.33
N PHE A 576 0.50 -13.91 13.31
CA PHE A 576 0.71 -14.91 14.37
C PHE A 576 0.94 -14.28 15.74
N GLU A 577 1.68 -13.17 15.79
CA GLU A 577 1.93 -12.42 17.02
C GLU A 577 0.78 -11.47 17.32
N GLU A 578 0.21 -10.81 16.30
CA GLU A 578 -0.94 -9.90 16.50
C GLU A 578 -2.17 -10.62 17.07
N ILE A 579 -2.40 -11.89 16.73
CA ILE A 579 -3.51 -12.71 17.26
C ILE A 579 -3.44 -12.81 18.79
N ASP A 580 -2.25 -12.99 19.36
CA ASP A 580 -2.07 -13.15 20.80
C ASP A 580 -2.46 -11.89 21.59
N TYR A 581 -2.52 -10.71 20.95
CA TYR A 581 -3.04 -9.50 21.60
C TYR A 581 -4.55 -9.57 21.84
N PHE A 582 -5.31 -10.22 20.95
CA PHE A 582 -6.76 -10.40 21.11
C PHE A 582 -7.08 -11.51 22.13
N TRP A 583 -6.20 -12.52 22.22
CA TRP A 583 -6.32 -13.67 23.12
C TRP A 583 -5.05 -13.85 23.98
N PRO A 584 -4.79 -12.98 24.98
CA PRO A 584 -3.54 -13.01 25.75
C PRO A 584 -3.35 -14.24 26.66
N ASN A 585 -4.39 -15.06 26.83
CA ASN A 585 -4.39 -16.24 27.70
C ASN A 585 -4.63 -17.56 26.95
N SER A 586 -4.60 -17.55 25.60
CA SER A 586 -4.87 -18.74 24.77
C SER A 586 -3.66 -19.60 24.51
#